data_AF-A0A917TJ77-F1
#
_entry.id   AF-A0A917TJ77-F1
#
_cell.length_a   1.000
_cell.length_b   1.000
_cell.length_c   1.000
_cell.angle_alpha   90.00
_cell.angle_beta   90.00
_cell.angle_gamma   90.00
#
_symmetry.space_group_name_H-M   'P 1'
#
loop_
_entity.id
_entity.type
_entity.pdbx_description
1 polymer ?
#
loop_
_entity_poly.entity_id
_entity_poly.type
_entity_poly.pdbx_seq_one_letter_code
_entity_poly.pdbx_strand_id
1 'polypeptide(L)'
;MKRVGFGVLLCTWLYGVPFLLIVGLIRRTSSPYLPTRAAAEGFGTTTDTILSTALLLNLALPVVGTLLAGLVGDREWTRRFLWSLAGVALIYVAVSIAGSAATAPLVGHTPSDEEPAPRITQCIPISGGRGCPGG
;
A
#
# COMPACT_ATOMS: atom_id res chain seq x y z
N MET A 1 13.43 -3.73 32.19
CA MET A 1 12.96 -4.38 30.93
C MET A 1 11.57 -3.92 30.48
N LYS A 2 10.53 -3.94 31.34
CA LYS A 2 9.15 -3.54 30.96
C LYS A 2 9.03 -2.19 30.23
N ARG A 3 9.76 -1.16 30.68
CA ARG A 3 9.76 0.18 30.06
C ARG A 3 10.37 0.22 28.65
N VAL A 4 11.34 -0.65 28.36
CA VAL A 4 11.94 -0.76 27.02
C VAL A 4 10.93 -1.33 26.04
N GLY A 5 10.15 -2.35 26.46
CA GLY A 5 9.09 -2.93 25.64
C GLY A 5 8.02 -1.92 25.24
N PHE A 6 7.52 -1.11 26.18
CA PHE A 6 6.54 -0.06 25.86
C PHE A 6 7.13 1.04 24.97
N GLY A 7 8.40 1.40 25.17
CA GLY A 7 9.12 2.33 24.30
C GLY A 7 9.23 1.80 22.87
N VAL A 8 9.65 0.54 22.69
CA VAL A 8 9.71 -0.11 21.37
C VAL A 8 8.34 -0.13 20.73
N LEU A 9 7.30 -0.56 21.45
CA LEU A 9 5.95 -0.67 20.92
C LEU A 9 5.39 0.71 20.49
N LEU A 10 5.61 1.75 21.28
CA LEU A 10 5.24 3.11 20.93
C LEU A 10 6.05 3.64 19.74
N CYS A 11 7.36 3.38 19.66
CA CYS A 11 8.20 3.78 18.53
C CYS A 11 7.80 3.04 17.23
N THR A 12 7.49 1.75 17.31
CA THR A 12 6.98 0.97 16.17
C THR A 12 5.68 1.56 15.66
N TRP A 13 4.78 1.98 16.56
CA TRP A 13 3.57 2.68 16.15
C TRP A 13 3.87 4.07 15.57
N LEU A 14 4.71 4.88 16.24
CA LEU A 14 4.98 6.26 15.85
C LEU A 14 5.75 6.40 14.53
N TYR A 15 6.62 5.44 14.20
CA TYR A 15 7.46 5.50 13.01
C TYR A 15 7.13 4.40 11.99
N GLY A 16 6.91 3.17 12.44
CA GLY A 16 6.65 2.03 11.56
C GLY A 16 5.31 2.13 10.86
N VAL A 17 4.23 2.49 11.58
CA VAL A 17 2.90 2.62 10.98
C VAL A 17 2.85 3.77 9.95
N PRO A 18 3.28 5.01 10.27
CA PRO A 18 3.32 6.07 9.27
C PRO A 18 4.20 5.72 8.07
N PHE A 19 5.34 5.07 8.26
CA PHE A 19 6.18 4.62 7.15
C PHE A 19 5.43 3.68 6.21
N LEU A 20 4.76 2.65 6.74
CA LEU A 20 3.99 1.71 5.92
C LEU A 20 2.82 2.39 5.21
N LEU A 21 2.13 3.32 5.89
CA LEU A 21 1.04 4.08 5.28
C LEU A 21 1.54 4.99 4.15
N ILE A 22 2.64 5.70 4.36
CA ILE A 22 3.25 6.55 3.33
C ILE A 22 3.65 5.70 2.12
N VAL A 23 4.31 4.56 2.33
CA VAL A 23 4.69 3.64 1.24
C VAL A 23 3.45 3.11 0.51
N GLY A 24 2.41 2.69 1.24
CA GLY A 24 1.16 2.20 0.67
C GLY A 24 0.44 3.28 -0.15
N LEU A 25 0.38 4.51 0.37
CA LEU A 25 -0.23 5.65 -0.31
C LEU A 25 0.55 6.04 -1.57
N ILE A 26 1.88 6.13 -1.49
CA ILE A 26 2.73 6.40 -2.67
C ILE A 26 2.47 5.36 -3.74
N ARG A 27 2.44 4.07 -3.39
CA ARG A 27 2.14 2.99 -4.35
C ARG A 27 0.73 3.11 -4.92
N ARG A 28 -0.26 3.49 -4.11
CA ARG A 28 -1.65 3.69 -4.54
C ARG A 28 -1.79 4.86 -5.51
N THR A 29 -1.02 5.93 -5.32
CA THR A 29 -1.01 7.10 -6.21
C THR A 29 -0.06 6.95 -7.40
N SER A 30 0.80 5.94 -7.39
CA SER A 30 1.71 5.64 -8.49
C SER A 30 0.97 4.88 -9.59
N SER A 31 1.22 5.25 -10.85
CA SER A 31 0.74 4.53 -12.03
C SER A 31 1.93 3.90 -12.78
N PRO A 32 2.58 2.86 -12.24
CA PRO A 32 3.67 2.20 -12.94
C PRO A 32 3.14 1.54 -14.22
N TYR A 33 3.93 1.60 -15.29
CA TYR A 33 3.63 0.84 -16.51
C TYR A 33 3.78 -0.66 -16.21
N LEU A 34 2.70 -1.42 -16.40
CA LEU A 34 2.67 -2.86 -16.15
C LEU A 34 2.24 -3.57 -17.44
N PRO A 35 3.11 -4.43 -18.03
CA PRO A 35 2.90 -4.96 -19.38
C PRO A 35 1.81 -6.03 -19.45
N THR A 36 1.35 -6.57 -18.31
CA THR A 36 0.34 -7.62 -18.26
C THR A 36 -0.69 -7.34 -17.17
N ARG A 37 -1.93 -7.81 -17.38
CA ARG A 37 -3.01 -7.74 -16.39
C ARG A 37 -2.64 -8.45 -15.08
N ALA A 38 -1.98 -9.60 -15.16
CA ALA A 38 -1.50 -10.33 -13.98
C ALA A 38 -0.51 -9.49 -13.14
N ALA A 39 0.36 -8.69 -13.79
CA ALA A 39 1.27 -7.79 -13.09
C ALA A 39 0.53 -6.61 -12.45
N ALA A 40 -0.49 -6.06 -13.12
CA ALA A 40 -1.38 -5.03 -12.57
C ALA A 40 -2.14 -5.51 -11.33
N GLU A 41 -2.71 -6.72 -11.39
CA GLU A 41 -3.40 -7.35 -10.27
C GLU A 41 -2.42 -7.60 -9.11
N GLY A 42 -1.25 -8.20 -9.35
CA GLY A 42 -0.25 -8.42 -8.30
C GLY A 42 0.23 -7.13 -7.61
N PHE A 43 0.40 -6.05 -8.37
CA PHE A 43 0.73 -4.74 -7.80
C PHE A 43 -0.38 -4.19 -6.90
N GLY A 44 -1.64 -4.32 -7.34
CA GLY A 44 -2.83 -3.97 -6.56
C GLY A 44 -2.91 -4.75 -5.26
N THR A 45 -2.86 -6.09 -5.31
CA THR A 45 -2.97 -6.96 -4.13
C THR A 45 -1.88 -6.66 -3.10
N THR A 46 -0.65 -6.40 -3.56
CA THR A 46 0.44 -6.05 -2.65
C THR A 46 0.21 -4.68 -2.00
N THR A 47 -0.29 -3.71 -2.76
CA THR A 47 -0.59 -2.36 -2.25
C THR A 47 -1.71 -2.41 -1.21
N ASP A 48 -2.78 -3.15 -1.49
CA ASP A 48 -3.89 -3.37 -0.56
C ASP A 48 -3.44 -4.10 0.70
N THR A 49 -2.57 -5.09 0.56
CA THR A 49 -2.00 -5.81 1.71
C THR A 49 -1.19 -4.88 2.61
N ILE A 50 -0.34 -4.02 2.03
CA ILE A 50 0.45 -3.04 2.79
C ILE A 50 -0.48 -2.06 3.53
N LEU A 51 -1.44 -1.45 2.82
CA LEU A 51 -2.37 -0.49 3.41
C LEU A 51 -3.22 -1.12 4.51
N SER A 52 -3.78 -2.30 4.26
CA SER A 52 -4.60 -3.03 5.24
C SER A 52 -3.78 -3.40 6.47
N THR A 53 -2.58 -3.92 6.28
CA THR A 53 -1.67 -4.29 7.39
C THR A 53 -1.29 -3.05 8.21
N ALA A 54 -1.00 -1.93 7.54
CA ALA A 54 -0.64 -0.69 8.21
C ALA A 54 -1.80 -0.12 9.03
N LEU A 55 -3.03 -0.15 8.52
CA LEU A 55 -4.23 0.29 9.24
C LEU A 55 -4.56 -0.63 10.42
N LEU A 56 -4.40 -1.94 10.26
CA LEU A 56 -4.55 -2.91 11.35
C LEU A 56 -3.52 -2.64 12.46
N LEU A 57 -2.25 -2.47 12.10
CA LEU A 57 -1.19 -2.14 13.06
C LEU A 57 -1.41 -0.78 13.74
N ASN A 58 -1.94 0.19 12.99
CA ASN A 58 -2.28 1.52 13.52
C ASN A 58 -3.22 1.42 14.72
N LEU A 59 -4.23 0.54 14.67
CA LEU A 59 -5.16 0.34 15.78
C LEU A 59 -4.63 -0.67 16.82
N ALA A 60 -4.07 -1.78 16.35
CA ALA A 60 -3.70 -2.90 17.22
C ALA A 60 -2.60 -2.50 18.21
N LEU A 61 -1.57 -1.76 17.77
CA LEU A 61 -0.44 -1.41 18.63
C LEU A 61 -0.87 -0.53 19.82
N PRO A 62 -1.58 0.60 19.65
CA PRO A 62 -2.08 1.40 20.77
C PRO A 62 -3.02 0.65 21.71
N VAL A 63 -3.89 -0.21 21.17
CA VAL A 63 -4.83 -1.01 21.99
C VAL A 63 -4.05 -2.00 22.84
N VAL A 64 -3.15 -2.77 22.24
CA VAL A 64 -2.29 -3.73 22.97
C VAL A 64 -1.41 -3.00 23.98
N GLY A 65 -0.83 -1.85 23.62
CA GLY A 65 -0.03 -1.01 24.51
C GLY A 65 -0.84 -0.52 25.72
N THR A 66 -2.07 -0.07 25.51
CA THR A 66 -2.98 0.38 26.57
C THR A 66 -3.34 -0.77 27.51
N LEU A 67 -3.70 -1.94 26.96
CA LEU A 67 -4.05 -3.13 27.75
C LEU A 67 -2.86 -3.59 28.59
N LEU A 68 -1.67 -3.73 27.98
CA LEU A 68 -0.47 -4.18 28.69
C LEU A 68 -0.03 -3.16 29.76
N ALA A 69 -0.08 -1.86 29.48
CA ALA A 69 0.25 -0.83 30.47
C ALA A 69 -0.74 -0.80 31.63
N GLY A 70 -2.04 -0.99 31.35
CA GLY A 70 -3.10 -1.09 32.35
C GLY A 70 -2.95 -2.31 33.26
N LEU A 71 -2.64 -3.48 32.68
CA LEU A 71 -2.38 -4.71 33.44
C LEU A 71 -1.17 -4.61 34.37
N VAL A 72 -0.16 -3.80 33.99
CA VAL A 72 1.03 -3.56 34.81
C VAL A 72 0.81 -2.41 35.82
N GLY A 73 -0.30 -1.67 35.73
CA GLY A 73 -0.62 -0.55 36.61
C GLY A 73 0.18 0.73 36.34
N ASP A 74 0.83 0.83 35.18
CA ASP A 74 1.66 2.00 34.84
C ASP A 74 0.79 3.11 34.22
N ARG A 75 0.34 4.03 35.07
CA ARG A 75 -0.56 5.13 34.68
C ARG A 75 0.06 6.08 33.65
N GLU A 76 1.37 6.29 33.70
CA GLU A 76 2.05 7.20 32.77
C GLU A 76 2.05 6.63 31.36
N TRP A 77 2.41 5.35 31.21
CA TRP A 77 2.38 4.65 29.93
C TRP A 77 0.96 4.46 29.41
N THR A 78 0.01 4.14 30.27
CA THR A 78 -1.41 4.03 29.90
C THR A 78 -1.91 5.35 29.29
N ARG A 79 -1.58 6.50 29.91
CA ARG A 79 -1.96 7.82 29.38
C ARG A 79 -1.33 8.09 28.01
N ARG A 80 -0.06 7.70 27.81
CA ARG A 80 0.62 7.86 26.50
C ARG A 80 -0.05 7.04 25.41
N PHE A 81 -0.40 5.79 25.69
CA PHE A 81 -1.12 4.97 24.73
C PHE A 81 -2.55 5.47 24.48
N LEU A 82 -3.22 6.02 25.49
CA LEU A 82 -4.50 6.68 25.29
C LEU A 82 -4.40 7.87 24.32
N TRP A 83 -3.36 8.69 24.46
CA TRP A 83 -3.09 9.78 23.50
C TRP A 83 -2.77 9.25 22.10
N SER A 84 -2.09 8.11 21.97
CA SER A 84 -1.89 7.48 20.67
C SER A 84 -3.20 7.06 20.00
N LEU A 85 -4.27 6.72 20.74
CA LEU A 85 -5.59 6.45 20.15
C LEU A 85 -6.20 7.69 19.47
N ALA A 86 -5.94 8.89 20.00
CA ALA A 86 -6.31 10.12 19.29
C ALA A 86 -5.50 10.27 17.98
N GLY A 87 -4.21 9.91 18.02
CA GLY A 87 -3.36 9.82 16.84
C GLY A 87 -3.86 8.80 15.81
N VAL A 88 -4.40 7.66 16.26
CA VAL A 88 -5.05 6.67 15.38
C VAL A 88 -6.20 7.29 14.60
N ALA A 89 -7.08 8.02 15.29
CA ALA A 89 -8.21 8.71 14.65
C ALA A 89 -7.73 9.74 13.62
N LEU A 90 -6.70 10.53 13.95
CA LEU A 90 -6.11 11.49 13.01
C LEU A 90 -5.51 10.80 11.77
N ILE A 91 -4.81 9.68 11.96
CA ILE A 91 -4.25 8.90 10.86
C ILE A 91 -5.37 8.34 9.97
N TYR A 92 -6.45 7.80 10.56
CA TYR A 92 -7.60 7.34 9.78
C TYR A 92 -8.20 8.46 8.93
N VAL A 93 -8.44 9.63 9.52
CA VAL A 93 -8.95 10.80 8.80
C VAL A 93 -8.02 11.20 7.65
N ALA A 94 -6.70 11.28 7.91
CA ALA A 94 -5.72 11.63 6.89
C ALA A 94 -5.69 10.61 5.74
N VAL A 95 -5.75 9.31 6.05
CA VAL A 95 -5.78 8.24 5.05
C VAL A 95 -7.10 8.25 4.27
N SER A 96 -8.24 8.50 4.91
CA SER A 96 -9.53 8.64 4.22
C SER A 96 -9.53 9.80 3.23
N ILE A 97 -8.99 10.96 3.63
CA ILE A 97 -8.83 12.12 2.73
C ILE A 97 -7.90 11.76 1.57
N ALA A 98 -6.71 11.21 1.85
CA ALA A 98 -5.75 10.84 0.80
C ALA A 98 -6.31 9.77 -0.15
N GLY A 99 -7.04 8.77 0.37
CA GLY A 99 -7.70 7.74 -0.41
C GLY A 99 -8.81 8.31 -1.30
N SER A 100 -9.58 9.29 -0.81
CA SER A 100 -10.61 9.96 -1.61
C SER A 100 -10.04 10.83 -2.74
N ALA A 101 -8.82 11.36 -2.54
CA ALA A 101 -8.10 12.13 -3.55
C ALA A 101 -7.35 11.25 -4.57
N ALA A 102 -7.15 9.97 -4.27
CA ALA A 102 -6.50 9.02 -5.17
C ALA A 102 -7.45 8.63 -6.31
N THR A 103 -7.43 9.39 -7.39
CA THR A 103 -8.18 9.16 -8.64
C THR A 103 -7.60 8.02 -9.49
N ALA A 104 -6.48 7.42 -9.07
CA ALA A 104 -5.88 6.28 -9.74
C ALA A 104 -6.79 5.04 -9.61
N PRO A 105 -7.11 4.35 -10.71
CA PRO A 105 -8.00 3.19 -10.66
C PRO A 105 -7.42 2.09 -9.74
N LEU A 106 -8.30 1.39 -9.01
CA LEU A 106 -7.90 0.31 -8.06
C LEU A 106 -7.09 -0.79 -8.75
N VAL A 107 -7.40 -1.00 -10.02
CA VAL A 107 -6.65 -1.81 -10.97
C VAL A 107 -6.02 -0.80 -11.90
N GLY A 108 -4.68 -0.75 -12.00
CA GLY A 108 -3.99 0.16 -12.93
C GLY A 108 -4.61 0.11 -14.33
N HIS A 109 -4.42 1.18 -15.12
CA HIS A 109 -4.97 1.29 -16.46
C HIS A 109 -4.64 0.03 -17.26
N THR A 110 -5.63 -0.85 -17.37
CA THR A 110 -5.58 -2.02 -18.23
C THR A 110 -6.11 -1.50 -19.55
N PRO A 111 -5.36 -1.60 -20.66
CA PRO A 111 -5.93 -1.28 -21.95
C PRO A 111 -7.22 -2.09 -22.07
N SER A 112 -8.32 -1.36 -22.17
CA SER A 112 -9.57 -1.95 -22.60
C SER A 112 -9.27 -2.38 -24.02
N ASP A 113 -9.45 -3.66 -24.28
CA ASP A 113 -9.21 -4.28 -25.57
C ASP A 113 -7.74 -4.68 -25.78
N GLU A 114 -7.57 -5.95 -26.16
CA GLU A 114 -6.49 -6.36 -27.04
C GLU A 114 -6.39 -5.29 -28.13
N GLU A 115 -5.40 -4.42 -28.05
CA GLU A 115 -5.03 -3.60 -29.18
C GLU A 115 -4.73 -4.62 -30.28
N PRO A 116 -5.57 -4.72 -31.33
CA PRO A 116 -5.43 -5.79 -32.30
C PRO A 116 -4.01 -5.68 -32.82
N ALA A 117 -3.26 -6.78 -32.76
CA ALA A 117 -1.89 -6.84 -33.27
C ALA A 117 -1.87 -6.06 -34.58
N PRO A 118 -1.00 -5.03 -34.72
CA PRO A 118 -1.11 -4.09 -35.82
C PRO A 118 -1.22 -4.90 -37.10
N ARG A 119 -2.31 -4.70 -37.87
CA ARG A 119 -2.45 -5.39 -39.16
C ARG A 119 -1.14 -5.17 -39.87
N ILE A 120 -0.42 -6.25 -40.12
CA ILE A 120 0.82 -6.24 -40.89
C ILE A 120 0.39 -5.85 -42.31
N THR A 121 0.24 -4.55 -42.55
CA THR A 121 -0.14 -3.98 -43.85
C THR A 121 1.06 -3.93 -44.78
N GLN A 122 2.27 -4.09 -44.22
CA GLN A 122 3.52 -4.09 -44.95
C GLN A 122 4.45 -5.16 -44.35
N CYS A 123 4.85 -6.12 -45.17
CA CYS A 123 5.96 -7.00 -44.83
C CYS A 123 7.19 -6.11 -44.59
N ILE A 124 7.74 -6.12 -43.39
CA ILE A 124 9.07 -5.56 -43.13
C ILE A 124 10.06 -6.62 -43.64
N PRO A 125 10.77 -6.40 -44.76
CA PRO A 125 11.72 -7.38 -45.25
C PRO A 125 12.84 -7.52 -44.23
N ILE A 126 12.98 -8.71 -43.66
CA ILE A 126 14.13 -9.06 -42.84
C ILE A 126 15.32 -9.17 -43.81
N SER A 127 16.38 -8.40 -43.55
CA SER A 127 17.65 -8.50 -44.28
C SER A 127 18.13 -9.95 -44.25
N GLY A 128 18.01 -10.66 -45.38
CA GLY A 128 18.12 -12.12 -45.46
C GLY A 128 17.22 -12.78 -46.52
N GLY A 129 16.27 -12.05 -47.10
CA GLY A 129 15.67 -12.39 -48.40
C GLY A 129 14.63 -13.52 -48.40
N ARG A 130 14.02 -13.87 -47.26
CA ARG A 130 12.87 -14.79 -47.22
C ARG A 130 11.79 -14.33 -46.24
N GLY A 131 10.73 -13.71 -46.78
CA GLY A 131 9.44 -13.48 -46.14
C GLY A 131 8.62 -12.48 -46.98
N CYS A 132 7.37 -12.71 -47.41
CA CYS A 132 6.43 -13.83 -47.32
C CYS A 132 5.61 -13.87 -48.63
N PRO A 133 5.19 -15.03 -49.17
CA PRO A 133 4.05 -15.10 -50.08
C PRO A 133 2.82 -15.59 -49.31
N GLY A 134 1.90 -14.67 -48.99
CA GLY A 134 0.48 -15.00 -48.85
C GLY A 134 -0.09 -15.44 -47.49
N GLY A 135 0.62 -15.31 -46.37
CA GLY A 135 0.04 -15.54 -45.03
C GLY A 135 0.97 -16.22 -44.05
#